data_AF-A0A0D3G056-F1
#
_entry.id   AF-A0A0D3G056-F1
#
_cell.length_a   1.000
_cell.length_b   1.000
_cell.length_c   1.000
_cell.angle_alpha   90.00
_cell.angle_beta   90.00
_cell.angle_gamma   90.00
#
_symmetry.space_group_name_H-M   'P 1'
#
loop_
_entity.id
_entity.type
_entity.pdbx_description
1 polymer ?
#
loop_
_entity_poly.entity_id
_entity_poly.type
_entity_poly.pdbx_seq_one_letter_code
_entity_poly.pdbx_strand_id
1 'polypeptide(L)'
;MTGTLFGYRDARIALSLQDNPRCQPTLVVELALPTHALLRDLGTTAGARIVLESEKRAADGGDGAGAGASSRREREQQDGWVLEESMWTMSCNGKKVGYAVRRDPTDDDIAVLETLWAVSMGGGVLPGISDMDGKDGEMAYMRGSFEHIIGSRNSESLYMISPHGGDCPELAVFFVRL
;
A
#
# COMPACT_ATOMS: atom_id res chain seq x y z
N MET A 1 8.46 10.04 4.74
CA MET A 1 7.96 9.41 3.50
C MET A 1 6.62 10.06 3.15
N THR A 2 6.32 10.27 1.88
CA THR A 2 5.02 10.76 1.40
C THR A 2 4.23 9.59 0.83
N GLY A 3 2.99 9.43 1.24
CA GLY A 3 2.09 8.44 0.65
C GLY A 3 0.87 9.10 0.03
N THR A 4 0.44 8.57 -1.11
CA THR A 4 -0.72 9.04 -1.86
C THR A 4 -1.62 7.86 -2.16
N LEU A 5 -2.85 7.91 -1.67
CA LEU A 5 -3.95 7.05 -2.08
C LEU A 5 -4.69 7.75 -3.22
N PHE A 6 -4.96 7.06 -4.32
CA PHE A 6 -5.72 7.63 -5.43
C PHE A 6 -6.45 6.56 -6.24
N GLY A 7 -7.58 6.93 -6.83
CA GLY A 7 -8.35 6.06 -7.69
C GLY A 7 -9.70 6.64 -8.09
N TYR A 8 -10.29 6.06 -9.13
CA TYR A 8 -11.66 6.39 -9.52
C TYR A 8 -12.66 5.78 -8.55
N ARG A 9 -13.82 6.42 -8.39
CA ARG A 9 -14.84 6.08 -7.39
C ARG A 9 -15.19 4.59 -7.32
N ASP A 10 -15.40 3.97 -8.48
CA ASP A 10 -15.80 2.56 -8.61
C ASP A 10 -14.63 1.63 -8.98
N ALA A 11 -13.42 2.17 -9.16
CA ALA A 11 -12.21 1.41 -9.41
C ALA A 11 -11.50 1.06 -8.09
N ARG A 12 -10.56 0.10 -8.18
CA ARG A 12 -9.65 -0.22 -7.10
C ARG A 12 -8.73 0.96 -6.81
N ILE A 13 -8.44 1.19 -5.54
CA ILE A 13 -7.58 2.28 -5.11
C ILE A 13 -6.10 1.86 -5.13
N ALA A 14 -5.23 2.76 -5.57
CA ALA A 14 -3.79 2.58 -5.52
C ALA A 14 -3.19 3.33 -4.32
N LEU A 15 -2.22 2.70 -3.65
CA LEU A 15 -1.31 3.33 -2.69
C LEU A 15 0.05 3.52 -3.35
N SER A 16 0.50 4.76 -3.46
CA SER A 16 1.84 5.12 -3.90
C SER A 16 2.66 5.68 -2.75
N LEU A 17 3.92 5.27 -2.64
CA LEU A 17 4.87 5.83 -1.69
C LEU A 17 6.02 6.51 -2.43
N GLN A 18 6.41 7.69 -1.95
CA GLN A 18 7.53 8.48 -2.45
C GLN A 18 8.41 8.89 -1.27
N ASP A 19 9.72 9.00 -1.46
CA ASP A 19 10.62 9.52 -0.42
C ASP A 19 10.27 10.98 -0.06
N ASN A 20 9.97 11.77 -1.10
CA ASN A 20 9.40 13.11 -1.00
C ASN A 20 8.42 13.36 -2.16
N PRO A 21 7.54 14.38 -2.09
CA PRO A 21 6.47 14.59 -3.07
C PRO A 21 6.93 14.82 -4.53
N ARG A 22 8.23 15.07 -4.76
CA ARG A 22 8.81 15.40 -6.07
C ARG A 22 9.60 14.25 -6.69
N CYS A 23 9.76 13.13 -5.99
CA CYS A 23 10.45 11.96 -6.51
C CYS A 23 9.50 11.00 -7.22
N GLN A 24 10.05 10.15 -8.07
CA GLN A 24 9.32 8.99 -8.58
C GLN A 24 8.87 8.08 -7.42
N PRO A 25 7.74 7.38 -7.56
CA PRO A 25 7.26 6.47 -6.53
C PRO A 25 8.21 5.28 -6.37
N THR A 26 8.51 4.95 -5.11
CA THR A 26 9.33 3.79 -4.73
C THR A 26 8.49 2.52 -4.60
N LEU A 27 7.18 2.68 -4.40
CA LEU A 27 6.21 1.60 -4.32
C LEU A 27 4.86 2.05 -4.88
N VAL A 28 4.23 1.19 -5.68
CA VAL A 28 2.81 1.29 -6.02
C VAL A 28 2.13 -0.05 -5.74
N VAL A 29 1.09 -0.01 -4.90
CA VAL A 29 0.26 -1.17 -4.55
C VAL A 29 -1.17 -0.90 -4.95
N GLU A 30 -1.72 -1.74 -5.82
CA GLU A 30 -3.14 -1.76 -6.11
C GLU A 30 -3.87 -2.56 -5.02
N LEU A 31 -4.77 -1.91 -4.28
CA LEU A 31 -5.50 -2.52 -3.18
C LEU A 31 -6.77 -3.23 -3.67
N ALA A 32 -7.22 -4.25 -2.95
CA ALA A 32 -8.43 -5.00 -3.30
C ALA A 32 -9.76 -4.23 -3.08
N LEU A 33 -9.69 -3.01 -2.54
CA LEU A 33 -10.86 -2.21 -2.18
C LEU A 33 -11.21 -1.21 -3.27
N PRO A 34 -12.50 -1.02 -3.58
CA PRO A 34 -12.91 0.11 -4.39
C PRO A 34 -12.67 1.43 -3.63
N THR A 35 -12.32 2.49 -4.34
CA THR A 35 -11.92 3.78 -3.76
C THR A 35 -12.97 4.32 -2.79
N HIS A 36 -14.26 4.30 -3.16
CA HIS A 36 -15.33 4.78 -2.30
C HIS A 36 -15.48 3.98 -0.98
N ALA A 37 -15.09 2.70 -0.95
CA ALA A 37 -15.19 1.89 0.26
C ALA A 37 -14.07 2.27 1.24
N LEU A 38 -12.84 2.42 0.76
CA LEU A 38 -11.74 2.84 1.63
C LEU A 38 -11.94 4.28 2.15
N LEU A 39 -12.38 5.22 1.30
CA LEU A 39 -12.65 6.59 1.73
C LEU A 39 -13.76 6.65 2.80
N ARG A 40 -14.76 5.78 2.71
CA ARG A 40 -15.80 5.65 3.75
C ARG A 40 -15.21 5.17 5.07
N ASP A 41 -14.35 4.16 5.05
CA ASP A 41 -13.69 3.62 6.24
C ASP A 41 -12.78 4.67 6.89
N LEU A 42 -12.04 5.44 6.09
CA LEU A 42 -11.20 6.56 6.53
C LEU A 42 -12.00 7.69 7.18
N GLY A 43 -13.24 7.93 6.73
CA GLY A 43 -14.14 8.92 7.33
C GLY A 43 -14.74 8.50 8.68
N THR A 44 -14.54 7.25 9.12
CA THR A 44 -14.98 6.80 10.44
C THR A 44 -14.00 7.21 11.53
N THR A 45 -14.48 7.35 12.77
CA THR A 45 -13.62 7.70 13.93
C THR A 45 -12.51 6.68 14.18
N ALA A 46 -12.66 5.43 13.73
CA ALA A 46 -11.66 4.38 13.89
C ALA A 46 -10.56 4.42 12.82
N GLY A 47 -10.78 5.13 11.70
CA GLY A 47 -9.92 5.10 10.52
C GLY A 47 -9.91 3.74 9.81
N ALA A 48 -8.91 3.53 8.96
CA ALA A 48 -8.71 2.29 8.22
C ALA A 48 -7.42 1.56 8.66
N ARG A 49 -7.54 0.25 8.87
CA ARG A 49 -6.43 -0.66 9.20
C ARG A 49 -6.31 -1.73 8.14
N ILE A 50 -5.27 -1.63 7.32
CA ILE A 50 -5.01 -2.55 6.22
C ILE A 50 -3.88 -3.49 6.63
N VAL A 51 -4.09 -4.80 6.53
CA VAL A 51 -3.03 -5.80 6.71
C VAL A 51 -2.81 -6.51 5.38
N LEU A 52 -1.56 -6.56 4.96
CA LEU A 52 -1.06 -7.17 3.74
C LEU A 52 -0.18 -8.35 4.13
N GLU A 53 -0.74 -9.55 4.02
CA GLU A 53 -0.13 -10.80 4.44
C GLU A 53 0.44 -11.55 3.22
N SER A 54 1.72 -11.91 3.29
CA SER A 54 2.34 -12.82 2.33
C SER A 54 2.70 -14.13 3.05
N GLU A 55 2.53 -15.26 2.38
CA GLU A 55 2.96 -16.54 2.91
C GLU A 55 4.44 -16.75 2.61
N LYS A 56 5.23 -17.15 3.60
CA LYS A 56 6.58 -17.65 3.34
C LYS A 56 6.48 -18.87 2.44
N ARG A 57 7.06 -18.79 1.23
CA ARG A 57 7.12 -19.94 0.31
C ARG A 57 7.73 -21.14 1.03
N ALA A 58 6.90 -22.09 1.46
CA ALA A 58 7.39 -23.40 1.85
C ALA A 58 8.13 -23.98 0.64
N ALA A 59 9.31 -24.52 0.85
CA ALA A 59 10.03 -25.19 -0.22
C ALA A 59 9.09 -26.26 -0.79
N ASP A 60 8.84 -26.20 -2.09
CA ASP A 60 8.25 -27.31 -2.82
C ASP A 60 9.07 -28.56 -2.43
N GLY A 61 8.37 -29.54 -1.86
CA GLY A 61 8.98 -30.69 -1.21
C GLY A 61 9.70 -31.56 -2.22
N GLY A 62 10.99 -31.31 -2.42
CA GLY A 62 11.92 -32.33 -2.86
C GLY A 62 12.34 -33.14 -1.64
N ASP A 63 11.92 -34.41 -1.60
CA ASP A 63 12.28 -35.41 -0.59
C ASP A 63 13.77 -35.35 -0.24
N GLY A 64 14.07 -34.82 0.95
CA GLY A 64 15.45 -34.62 1.40
C GLY A 64 15.50 -34.43 2.90
N ALA A 65 15.48 -35.55 3.62
CA ALA A 65 15.77 -35.59 5.05
C ALA A 65 17.14 -34.93 5.32
N GLY A 66 17.14 -33.71 5.87
CA GLY A 66 18.38 -33.05 6.32
C GLY A 66 18.46 -31.53 6.15
N ALA A 67 17.42 -30.76 6.47
CA ALA A 67 17.54 -29.30 6.55
C ALA A 67 18.20 -28.89 7.89
N GLY A 68 19.54 -28.84 7.92
CA GLY A 68 20.29 -28.29 9.05
C GLY A 68 20.01 -26.79 9.26
N ALA A 69 20.27 -26.26 10.46
CA ALA A 69 20.05 -24.85 10.82
C ALA A 69 20.78 -23.83 9.90
N SER A 70 21.78 -24.26 9.12
CA SER A 70 22.45 -23.48 8.08
C SER A 70 21.54 -23.14 6.90
N SER A 71 20.74 -24.11 6.42
CA SER A 71 19.83 -23.93 5.27
C SER A 71 18.73 -22.91 5.54
N ARG A 72 18.26 -22.83 6.79
CA ARG A 72 17.25 -21.86 7.22
C ARG A 72 17.79 -20.43 7.21
N ARG A 73 19.02 -20.22 7.67
CA ARG A 73 19.71 -18.91 7.70
C ARG A 73 20.06 -18.42 6.30
N GLU A 74 20.45 -19.30 5.37
CA GLU A 74 20.69 -18.92 3.97
C GLU A 74 19.39 -18.55 3.25
N ARG A 75 18.27 -19.21 3.56
CA ARG A 75 16.95 -18.91 2.99
C ARG A 75 16.35 -17.61 3.53
N GLU A 76 16.51 -17.34 4.83
CA GLU A 76 16.17 -16.04 5.43
C GLU A 76 17.01 -14.87 4.86
N GLN A 77 18.21 -15.17 4.34
CA GLN A 77 19.02 -14.21 3.61
C GLN A 77 18.54 -14.01 2.16
N GLN A 78 17.88 -15.00 1.55
CA GLN A 78 17.30 -14.92 0.19
C GLN A 78 15.88 -14.34 0.16
N ASP A 79 15.09 -14.50 1.23
CA ASP A 79 13.73 -13.93 1.34
C ASP A 79 13.84 -12.40 1.40
N GLY A 80 13.49 -11.66 0.33
CA GLY A 80 13.54 -10.20 0.21
C GLY A 80 12.79 -9.41 1.30
N TRP A 81 12.77 -8.08 1.23
CA TRP A 81 11.95 -7.28 2.16
C TRP A 81 10.46 -7.53 1.92
N VAL A 82 9.62 -7.43 2.95
CA VAL A 82 8.18 -7.73 2.81
C VAL A 82 7.47 -6.72 1.90
N LEU A 83 7.94 -5.46 1.86
CA LEU A 83 7.50 -4.46 0.89
C LEU A 83 7.86 -4.79 -0.56
N GLU A 84 8.85 -5.67 -0.78
CA GLU A 84 9.30 -6.04 -2.13
C GLU A 84 8.48 -7.17 -2.77
N GLU A 85 7.60 -7.80 -2.00
CA GLU A 85 6.73 -8.87 -2.50
C GLU A 85 5.83 -8.38 -3.65
N SER A 86 5.43 -9.31 -4.52
CA SER A 86 4.60 -8.99 -5.69
C SER A 86 3.10 -8.93 -5.35
N MET A 87 2.68 -9.59 -4.28
CA MET A 87 1.27 -9.79 -3.96
C MET A 87 1.10 -10.13 -2.49
N TRP A 88 -0.03 -9.69 -1.92
CA TRP A 88 -0.43 -9.99 -0.55
C TRP A 88 -1.91 -10.32 -0.47
N THR A 89 -2.28 -11.20 0.45
CA THR A 89 -3.64 -11.28 0.96
C THR A 89 -3.95 -10.02 1.75
N MET A 90 -5.02 -9.33 1.38
CA MET A 90 -5.42 -8.09 2.03
C MET A 90 -6.60 -8.31 2.99
N SER A 91 -6.44 -7.82 4.21
CA SER A 91 -7.54 -7.59 5.13
C SER A 91 -7.67 -6.09 5.45
N CYS A 92 -8.90 -5.62 5.61
CA CYS A 92 -9.20 -4.26 6.04
C CYS A 92 -10.12 -4.32 7.25
N ASN A 93 -9.77 -3.62 8.33
CA ASN A 93 -10.54 -3.53 9.57
C ASN A 93 -10.97 -4.92 10.10
N GLY A 94 -10.06 -5.89 10.03
CA GLY A 94 -10.26 -7.27 10.50
C GLY A 94 -11.02 -8.19 9.54
N LYS A 95 -11.39 -7.72 8.33
CA LYS A 95 -12.09 -8.53 7.31
C LYS A 95 -11.17 -8.80 6.13
N LYS A 96 -11.04 -10.06 5.70
CA LYS A 96 -10.34 -10.42 4.46
C LYS A 96 -11.14 -9.90 3.27
N VAL A 97 -10.53 -9.07 2.44
CA VAL A 97 -11.20 -8.33 1.35
C VAL A 97 -10.72 -8.72 -0.05
N GLY A 98 -9.54 -9.34 -0.17
CA GLY A 98 -9.04 -9.84 -1.45
C GLY A 98 -7.51 -9.86 -1.49
N TYR A 99 -6.95 -9.46 -2.63
CA TYR A 99 -5.51 -9.40 -2.83
C TYR A 99 -5.05 -7.99 -3.20
N ALA A 100 -3.95 -7.57 -2.61
CA ALA A 100 -3.22 -6.38 -3.03
C ALA A 100 -2.04 -6.82 -3.91
N VAL A 101 -1.75 -6.05 -4.95
CA VAL A 101 -0.73 -6.37 -5.94
C VAL A 101 0.25 -5.22 -6.06
N ARG A 102 1.54 -5.53 -5.91
CA ARG A 102 2.61 -4.59 -6.25
C ARG A 102 2.74 -4.56 -7.76
N ARG A 103 2.84 -3.36 -8.31
CA ARG A 103 3.07 -3.16 -9.74
C ARG A 103 4.03 -2.01 -9.98
N ASP A 104 4.56 -1.96 -11.19
CA ASP A 104 5.32 -0.80 -11.63
C ASP A 104 4.38 0.42 -11.79
N PRO A 105 4.90 1.64 -11.58
CA PRO A 105 4.16 2.87 -11.85
C PRO A 105 3.84 2.96 -13.35
N THR A 106 2.60 3.33 -13.66
CA THR A 106 2.14 3.65 -15.01
C THR A 106 2.29 5.14 -15.28
N ASP A 107 2.21 5.54 -16.55
CA ASP A 107 2.23 6.95 -16.94
C ASP A 107 1.11 7.76 -16.27
N ASP A 108 -0.08 7.15 -16.08
CA ASP A 108 -1.20 7.76 -15.36
C ASP A 108 -0.87 7.99 -13.88
N ASP A 109 -0.23 7.03 -13.21
CA ASP A 109 0.20 7.20 -11.81
C ASP A 109 1.20 8.35 -11.70
N ILE A 110 2.16 8.43 -12.62
CA ILE A 110 3.16 9.50 -12.64
C ILE A 110 2.46 10.85 -12.83
N ALA A 111 1.52 10.96 -13.78
CA ALA A 111 0.77 12.18 -14.04
C ALA A 111 -0.06 12.64 -12.81
N VAL A 112 -0.67 11.70 -12.07
CA VAL A 112 -1.36 12.00 -10.80
C VAL A 112 -0.38 12.58 -9.79
N LEU A 113 0.75 11.90 -9.57
CA LEU A 113 1.73 12.29 -8.55
C LEU A 113 2.41 13.63 -8.87
N GLU A 114 2.65 13.90 -10.16
CA GLU A 114 3.15 15.18 -10.67
C GLU A 114 2.12 16.29 -10.52
N THR A 115 0.84 16.03 -10.81
CA THR A 115 -0.24 17.02 -10.56
C THR A 115 -0.27 17.43 -9.08
N LEU A 116 -0.01 16.48 -8.19
CA LEU A 116 -0.01 16.70 -6.75
C LEU A 116 1.32 17.27 -6.21
N TRP A 117 2.35 17.57 -7.02
CA TRP A 117 3.71 17.89 -6.55
C TRP A 117 3.80 18.98 -5.45
N ALA A 118 2.89 19.96 -5.45
CA ALA A 118 2.83 21.05 -4.48
C ALA A 118 1.96 20.74 -3.24
N VAL A 119 1.24 19.61 -3.25
CA VAL A 119 0.37 19.15 -2.17
C VAL A 119 1.19 18.31 -1.20
N SER A 120 1.39 18.83 0.01
CA SER A 120 2.08 18.09 1.08
C SER A 120 1.15 17.12 1.80
N MET A 121 -0.07 17.55 2.11
CA MET A 121 -1.09 16.78 2.82
C MET A 121 -2.49 17.24 2.38
N GLY A 122 -3.47 16.34 2.45
CA GLY A 122 -4.88 16.63 2.18
C GLY A 122 -5.52 15.65 1.22
N GLY A 123 -6.85 15.70 1.14
CA GLY A 123 -7.64 14.94 0.17
C GLY A 123 -8.41 15.85 -0.76
N GLY A 124 -8.72 15.35 -1.96
CA GLY A 124 -9.44 16.11 -2.97
C GLY A 124 -9.84 15.23 -4.15
N VAL A 125 -10.35 15.88 -5.19
CA VAL A 125 -10.65 15.25 -6.48
C VAL A 125 -9.81 15.90 -7.57
N LEU A 126 -9.26 15.08 -8.45
CA LEU A 126 -8.59 15.50 -9.68
C LEU A 126 -9.54 15.27 -10.86
N PRO A 127 -9.56 16.18 -11.85
CA PRO A 127 -10.21 15.90 -13.12
C PRO A 127 -9.56 14.68 -13.77
N GLY A 128 -10.35 13.80 -14.38
CA GLY A 128 -9.88 12.59 -15.05
C GLY A 128 -8.75 12.93 -16.03
N ILE A 129 -7.60 12.29 -15.83
CA ILE A 129 -6.34 12.63 -16.52
C ILE A 129 -6.28 11.91 -17.88
N SER A 130 -7.18 10.95 -18.12
CA SER A 130 -7.29 10.18 -19.36
C SER A 130 -8.67 10.35 -20.02
N ASP A 131 -8.70 10.39 -21.36
CA ASP A 131 -9.92 10.39 -22.19
C ASP A 131 -10.65 9.03 -22.18
N MET A 132 -10.15 8.03 -21.43
CA MET A 132 -10.66 6.66 -21.42
C MET A 132 -11.58 6.34 -20.23
N ASP A 133 -11.72 7.23 -19.24
CA ASP A 133 -12.27 6.82 -17.96
C ASP A 133 -13.79 7.05 -17.77
N GLY A 134 -14.42 6.00 -17.23
CA GLY A 134 -15.86 5.79 -17.17
C GLY A 134 -16.66 6.91 -16.53
N LYS A 135 -17.82 7.18 -17.14
CA LYS A 135 -19.07 7.87 -16.76
C LYS A 135 -19.07 9.06 -15.75
N ASP A 136 -18.20 9.11 -14.75
CA ASP A 136 -18.07 10.20 -13.77
C ASP A 136 -16.76 10.99 -13.87
N GLY A 137 -15.69 10.46 -14.48
CA GLY A 137 -14.47 11.23 -14.80
C GLY A 137 -13.71 11.89 -13.64
N GLU A 138 -14.04 11.60 -12.37
CA GLU A 138 -13.40 12.20 -11.20
C GLU A 138 -12.54 11.18 -10.44
N MET A 139 -11.26 11.52 -10.21
CA MET A 139 -10.32 10.71 -9.43
C MET A 139 -10.18 11.30 -8.03
N ALA A 140 -10.53 10.53 -7.01
CA ALA A 140 -10.29 10.95 -5.63
C ALA A 140 -8.84 10.67 -5.23
N TYR A 141 -8.26 11.54 -4.41
CA TYR A 141 -6.95 11.31 -3.82
C TYR A 141 -6.91 11.71 -2.34
N MET A 142 -5.98 11.12 -1.62
CA MET A 142 -5.58 11.50 -0.26
C MET A 142 -4.07 11.39 -0.17
N ARG A 143 -3.40 12.48 0.16
CA ARG A 143 -1.95 12.53 0.36
C ARG A 143 -1.64 12.88 1.80
N GLY A 144 -0.60 12.26 2.35
CA GLY A 144 -0.12 12.52 3.70
C GLY A 144 1.32 12.12 3.91
N SER A 145 1.89 12.59 5.02
CA SER A 145 3.17 12.06 5.51
C SER A 145 2.94 10.72 6.17
N PHE A 146 3.82 9.75 5.91
CA PHE A 146 3.81 8.45 6.57
C PHE A 146 5.05 8.29 7.45
N GLU A 147 4.80 7.81 8.65
CA GLU A 147 5.83 7.19 9.49
C GLU A 147 5.99 5.73 9.06
N HIS A 148 7.20 5.37 8.66
CA HIS A 148 7.55 4.02 8.26
C HIS A 148 8.37 3.34 9.37
N ILE A 149 7.80 2.29 9.96
CA ILE A 149 8.41 1.52 11.05
C ILE A 149 8.78 0.13 10.52
N ILE A 150 10.07 -0.17 10.50
CA ILE A 150 10.61 -1.46 10.12
C ILE A 150 10.76 -2.30 11.40
N GLY A 151 9.92 -3.32 11.56
CA GLY A 151 10.04 -4.27 12.67
C GLY A 151 11.07 -5.36 12.36
N SER A 152 10.98 -5.96 11.17
CA SER A 152 11.95 -6.93 10.66
C SER A 152 11.84 -7.03 9.14
N ARG A 153 12.67 -7.88 8.51
CA ARG A 153 12.55 -8.20 7.07
C ARG A 153 11.17 -8.75 6.67
N ASN A 154 10.43 -9.29 7.63
CA ASN A 154 9.10 -9.87 7.46
C ASN A 154 7.98 -8.96 7.96
N SER A 155 8.28 -7.78 8.52
CA SER A 155 7.27 -6.93 9.15
C SER A 155 7.62 -5.46 9.02
N GLU A 156 6.79 -4.73 8.29
CA GLU A 156 6.91 -3.29 8.07
C GLU A 156 5.54 -2.62 8.24
N SER A 157 5.51 -1.45 8.86
CA SER A 157 4.27 -0.74 9.19
C SER A 157 4.33 0.71 8.73
N LEU A 158 3.26 1.18 8.09
CA LEU A 158 3.10 2.54 7.63
C LEU A 158 1.94 3.20 8.36
N TYR A 159 2.18 4.32 9.03
CA TYR A 159 1.17 5.10 9.72
C TYR A 159 1.03 6.47 9.07
N MET A 160 -0.16 6.80 8.59
CA MET A 160 -0.42 8.15 8.08
C MET A 160 -0.47 9.13 9.25
N ILE A 161 0.35 10.17 9.19
CA ILE A 161 0.45 11.20 10.21
C ILE A 161 -0.66 12.23 9.97
N SER A 162 -1.63 12.28 10.88
CA SER A 162 -2.68 13.30 10.84
C SER A 162 -2.11 14.68 11.22
N PRO A 163 -2.45 15.75 10.49
CA PRO A 163 -1.98 17.10 10.80
C PRO A 163 -2.53 17.63 12.14
N HIS A 164 -3.60 17.03 12.66
CA HIS A 164 -4.28 17.44 13.88
C HIS A 164 -3.74 16.82 15.17
N GLY A 165 -2.67 16.01 15.09
CA GLY A 165 -1.99 15.48 16.30
C GLY A 165 -2.85 14.57 17.18
N GLY A 166 -3.78 13.82 16.59
CA GLY A 166 -4.58 12.83 17.31
C GLY A 166 -3.78 11.56 17.66
N ASP A 167 -4.18 10.87 18.72
CA ASP A 167 -3.50 9.66 19.23
C ASP A 167 -3.64 8.44 18.28
N CYS A 168 -4.46 8.53 17.23
CA CYS A 168 -4.77 7.43 16.33
C CYS A 168 -4.59 7.86 14.86
N PRO A 169 -3.76 7.17 14.07
CA PRO A 169 -3.61 7.49 12.66
C PRO A 169 -4.88 7.12 11.88
N GLU A 170 -5.31 8.01 10.99
CA GLU A 170 -6.46 7.83 10.08
C GLU A 170 -6.31 6.58 9.20
N LEU A 171 -5.07 6.26 8.83
CA LEU A 171 -4.72 5.06 8.08
C LEU A 171 -3.48 4.40 8.68
N ALA A 172 -3.54 3.08 8.84
CA ALA A 172 -2.35 2.26 9.01
C ALA A 172 -2.34 1.07 8.06
N VAL A 173 -1.16 0.78 7.52
CA VAL A 173 -0.92 -0.34 6.61
C VAL A 173 0.20 -1.20 7.19
N PHE A 174 -0.09 -2.48 7.38
CA PHE A 174 0.84 -3.46 7.93
C PHE A 174 1.21 -4.46 6.85
N PHE A 175 2.49 -4.62 6.57
CA PHE A 175 3.03 -5.65 5.69
C PHE A 175 3.62 -6.74 6.57
N VAL A 176 3.11 -7.97 6.47
CA VAL A 176 3.53 -9.10 7.30
C VAL A 176 3.77 -10.31 6.42
N ARG A 177 4.93 -10.95 6.59
CA ARG A 177 5.20 -12.28 6.03
C ARG A 177 5.04 -13.31 7.15
N LEU A 178 4.09 -14.23 6.96
CA LEU A 178 3.75 -15.32 7.89
C LEU A 178 4.64 -16.55 7.66
#